data_AF-A0A8S0FSH5-F1
#
_entry.id   AF-A0A8S0FSH5-F1
#
_cell.length_a   1.000
_cell.length_b   1.000
_cell.length_c   1.000
_cell.angle_alpha   90.00
_cell.angle_beta   90.00
_cell.angle_gamma   90.00
#
_symmetry.space_group_name_H-M   'P 1'
#
loop_
_entity.id
_entity.type
_entity.pdbx_description
1 polymer ?
#
loop_
_entity_poly.entity_id
_entity_poly.type
_entity_poly.pdbx_seq_one_letter_code
_entity_poly.pdbx_strand_id
1 'polypeptide(L)' 'MTDPKWLIEARKNLGIREMKGKQHAAEIVQYWKDIKRGGIKDDETPWCAAFTGAMLERAGIRSTRFESANSYLDWGNELV' A
#
# COMPACT_ATOMS: atom_id res chain seq x y z
N MET A 1 -3.88 -14.30 20.38
CA MET A 1 -3.79 -14.45 18.91
C MET A 1 -2.76 -13.48 18.41
N THR A 2 -1.86 -13.91 17.53
CA THR A 2 -0.85 -13.04 16.91
C THR A 2 -1.47 -12.42 15.67
N ASP A 3 -1.34 -11.11 15.49
CA ASP A 3 -1.84 -10.41 14.31
C ASP A 3 -1.27 -11.02 13.01
N PRO A 4 -2.03 -11.02 11.89
CA PRO A 4 -1.49 -11.38 10.59
C PRO A 4 -0.26 -10.53 10.23
N LYS A 5 0.71 -11.12 9.52
CA LYS A 5 1.96 -10.43 9.16
C LYS A 5 1.72 -9.09 8.44
N TRP A 6 0.77 -9.04 7.52
CA TRP A 6 0.43 -7.80 6.81
C TRP A 6 -0.14 -6.72 7.75
N LEU A 7 -0.84 -7.11 8.82
CA LEU A 7 -1.37 -6.18 9.81
C LEU A 7 -0.27 -5.65 10.73
N ILE A 8 0.73 -6.49 11.06
CA ILE A 8 1.94 -6.06 11.78
C ILE A 8 2.68 -4.98 10.96
N GLU A 9 2.84 -5.18 9.65
CA GLU A 9 3.42 -4.16 8.77
C GLU A 9 2.57 -2.88 8.74
N ALA A 10 1.23 -3.00 8.62
CA ALA A 10 0.32 -1.86 8.61
C ALA A 10 0.46 -0.98 9.85
N ARG A 11 0.57 -1.59 11.03
CA ARG A 11 0.69 -0.86 12.31
C ARG A 11 1.95 0.01 12.41
N LYS A 12 3.04 -0.34 11.71
CA LYS A 12 4.27 0.47 11.66
C LYS A 12 4.08 1.82 10.97
N ASN A 13 3.00 1.99 10.22
CA ASN A 13 2.72 3.18 9.41
C ASN A 13 1.60 4.05 10.01
N LEU A 14 1.21 3.78 11.27
CA LEU A 14 0.26 4.62 11.98
C LEU A 14 0.79 6.05 12.12
N GLY A 15 -0.03 7.03 11.76
CA GLY A 15 0.34 8.45 11.82
C GLY A 15 1.00 9.01 10.56
N ILE A 16 1.31 8.17 9.56
CA ILE A 16 1.75 8.64 8.24
C ILE A 16 0.61 9.45 7.59
N ARG A 17 0.97 10.61 7.06
CA ARG A 17 0.08 11.57 6.40
C ARG A 17 0.84 12.28 5.29
N GLU A 18 0.08 12.84 4.36
CA GLU A 18 0.57 13.68 3.28
C GLU A 18 1.29 14.93 3.82
N MET A 19 2.32 15.38 3.11
CA MET A 19 3.03 16.61 3.39
C MET A 19 2.48 17.75 2.54
N LYS A 20 2.24 18.92 3.16
CA LYS A 20 1.82 20.10 2.42
C LYS A 20 3.02 20.73 1.71
N GLY A 21 2.85 21.06 0.43
CA GLY A 21 3.81 21.86 -0.34
C GLY A 21 4.48 21.05 -1.43
N LYS A 22 5.73 21.38 -1.78
CA LYS A 22 6.46 20.72 -2.88
C LYS A 22 7.19 19.44 -2.47
N GLN A 23 7.02 19.02 -1.22
CA GLN A 23 7.67 17.84 -0.65
C GLN A 23 6.63 16.76 -0.45
N HIS A 24 7.00 15.51 -0.70
CA HIS A 24 6.11 14.35 -0.58
C HIS A 24 6.58 13.42 0.53
N ALA A 25 5.64 12.88 1.31
CA ALA A 25 5.91 11.86 2.32
C ALA A 25 6.66 10.67 1.70
N ALA A 26 7.92 10.46 2.12
CA ALA A 26 8.78 9.43 1.55
C ALA A 26 8.17 8.04 1.72
N GLU A 27 7.44 7.80 2.80
CA GLU A 27 6.72 6.57 3.08
C GLU A 27 5.59 6.32 2.06
N ILE A 28 4.80 7.34 1.73
CA ILE A 28 3.72 7.21 0.73
C ILE A 28 4.31 6.93 -0.64
N VAL A 29 5.38 7.66 -1.02
CA VAL A 29 6.12 7.40 -2.26
C VAL A 29 6.72 5.98 -2.27
N GLN A 30 7.15 5.46 -1.12
CA GLN A 30 7.67 4.11 -1.00
C GLN A 30 6.60 3.04 -1.22
N TYR A 31 5.34 3.27 -0.83
CA TYR A 31 4.26 2.30 -1.08
C TYR A 31 4.10 1.98 -2.56
N TRP A 32 4.20 3.00 -3.44
CA TRP A 32 4.18 2.82 -4.89
C TRP A 32 5.32 1.94 -5.41
N LYS A 33 6.52 2.11 -4.83
CA LYS A 33 7.70 1.28 -5.17
C LYS A 33 7.52 -0.16 -4.69
N ASP A 34 6.97 -0.36 -3.49
CA ASP A 34 6.75 -1.69 -2.91
C ASP A 34 5.81 -2.52 -3.79
N ILE A 35 4.77 -1.89 -4.35
CA ILE A 35 3.85 -2.54 -5.28
C ILE A 35 4.36 -2.57 -6.74
N LYS A 36 5.59 -2.14 -7.00
CA LYS A 36 6.21 -2.07 -8.34
C LYS A 36 5.43 -1.22 -9.34
N ARG A 37 4.72 -0.19 -8.86
CA ARG A 37 3.98 0.75 -9.71
C ARG A 37 4.85 1.94 -10.06
N GLY A 38 5.12 2.12 -11.34
CA GLY A 38 5.84 3.28 -11.86
C GLY A 38 4.92 4.47 -12.13
N GLY A 39 5.51 5.65 -12.31
CA GLY A 39 4.81 6.86 -12.75
C GLY A 39 4.34 7.79 -11.62
N ILE A 40 3.92 7.23 -10.48
CA ILE A 40 3.45 8.00 -9.33
C ILE A 40 4.63 8.24 -8.38
N LYS A 41 4.90 9.50 -8.04
CA LYS A 41 6.05 9.92 -7.22
C LYS A 41 5.67 10.97 -6.17
N ASP A 42 4.38 11.13 -5.96
CA ASP A 42 3.76 12.13 -5.14
C ASP A 42 2.96 11.44 -4.02
N ASP A 43 2.55 12.20 -3.01
CA ASP A 43 1.74 11.72 -1.89
C ASP A 43 0.30 12.22 -1.94
N GLU A 44 -0.02 13.12 -2.86
CA GLU A 44 -1.36 13.65 -3.10
C GLU A 44 -2.25 12.69 -3.92
N THR A 45 -1.66 11.78 -4.71
CA THR A 45 -2.43 10.73 -5.39
C THR A 45 -3.04 9.78 -4.35
N PRO A 46 -4.36 9.50 -4.40
CA PRO A 46 -5.01 8.57 -3.48
C PRO A 46 -4.28 7.23 -3.41
N TRP A 47 -3.78 6.91 -2.22
CA TRP A 47 -2.79 5.85 -2.02
C TRP A 47 -3.33 4.65 -1.24
N CYS A 48 -4.65 4.50 -1.10
CA CYS A 48 -5.27 3.40 -0.34
C CYS A 48 -4.88 2.00 -0.87
N ALA A 49 -4.92 1.80 -2.19
CA ALA A 49 -4.52 0.54 -2.81
C ALA A 49 -3.01 0.32 -2.71
N ALA A 50 -2.21 1.39 -2.84
CA ALA A 50 -0.76 1.34 -2.69
C ALA A 50 -0.35 0.93 -1.28
N PHE A 51 -0.96 1.51 -0.25
CA PHE A 51 -0.71 1.16 1.14
C PHE A 51 -1.06 -0.30 1.42
N THR A 52 -2.29 -0.73 1.09
CA THR A 52 -2.70 -2.14 1.28
C THR A 52 -1.76 -3.08 0.55
N GLY A 53 -1.41 -2.76 -0.70
CA GLY A 53 -0.49 -3.57 -1.48
C GLY A 53 0.92 -3.60 -0.90
N ALA A 54 1.44 -2.48 -0.42
CA ALA A 54 2.75 -2.41 0.22
C ALA A 54 2.82 -3.28 1.48
N MET A 55 1.78 -3.27 2.32
CA MET A 55 1.74 -4.10 3.52
C MET A 55 1.71 -5.60 3.17
N LEU A 56 0.98 -5.96 2.11
CA LEU A 56 0.97 -7.33 1.60
C LEU A 56 2.35 -7.73 1.05
N GLU A 57 2.97 -6.93 0.18
CA GLU A 57 4.26 -7.26 -0.44
C GLU A 57 5.39 -7.34 0.61
N ARG A 58 5.40 -6.43 1.59
CA ARG A 58 6.33 -6.48 2.74
C ARG A 58 6.15 -7.74 3.59
N ALA A 59 4.93 -8.25 3.69
CA ALA A 59 4.63 -9.52 4.36
C ALA A 59 4.88 -10.76 3.48
N GLY A 60 5.38 -10.59 2.24
CA GLY A 60 5.63 -11.67 1.29
C GLY A 60 4.39 -12.17 0.54
N ILE A 61 3.29 -11.40 0.59
CA ILE A 61 2.03 -11.70 -0.11
C ILE A 61 1.96 -10.81 -1.35
N ARG A 62 1.81 -11.39 -2.54
CA ARG A 62 1.71 -10.62 -3.78
C ARG A 62 0.38 -9.85 -3.84
N SER A 63 0.47 -8.53 -3.91
CA SER A 63 -0.68 -7.63 -4.05
C SER A 63 -1.21 -7.59 -5.50
N THR A 64 -2.26 -6.80 -5.74
CA THR A 64 -2.75 -6.50 -7.10
C THR A 64 -1.74 -5.73 -7.94
N ARG A 65 -0.80 -5.02 -7.30
CA ARG A 65 0.19 -4.14 -7.93
C ARG A 65 -0.42 -3.03 -8.79
N PHE A 66 -1.61 -2.57 -8.39
CA PHE A 66 -2.36 -1.52 -9.07
C PHE A 66 -2.73 -0.37 -8.12
N GLU A 67 -2.92 0.81 -8.69
CA GLU A 67 -3.31 2.04 -8.00
C GLU A 67 -4.79 2.09 -7.63
N SER A 68 -5.63 1.34 -8.35
CA SER A 68 -7.08 1.34 -8.14
C SER A 68 -7.47 0.41 -7.01
N ALA A 69 -8.23 0.90 -6.04
CA ALA A 69 -8.81 0.08 -4.98
C ALA A 69 -9.70 -1.05 -5.54
N ASN A 70 -10.39 -0.79 -6.66
CA ASN A 70 -11.23 -1.79 -7.32
C ASN A 70 -10.43 -3.00 -7.83
N SER A 71 -9.12 -2.89 -7.99
CA SER A 71 -8.27 -4.03 -8.35
C SER A 71 -8.35 -5.19 -7.34
N TYR A 72 -8.81 -4.92 -6.11
CA TYR A 72 -8.97 -5.94 -5.07
C TYR A 72 -10.29 -6.72 -5.15
N LEU A 73 -11.24 -6.34 -6.01
CA LEU A 73 -12.52 -7.04 -6.13
C LEU A 73 -12.32 -8.51 -6.55
N ASP A 74 -11.40 -8.74 -7.49
CA ASP A 74 -11.09 -10.05 -8.04
C ASP A 74 -9.76 -10.61 -7.50
N TRP A 75 -9.23 -10.03 -6.42
CA TRP A 75 -7.93 -10.40 -5.87
C TRP A 75 -8.06 -11.39 -4.70
N GLY A 76 -7.19 -12.39 -4.70
CA GLY A 76 -7.19 -13.45 -3.70
C GLY A 76 -7.92 -14.69 -4.21
N ASN A 77 -8.33 -15.56 -3.29
CA ASN A 77 -9.11 -16.74 -3.62
C ASN A 77 -10.49 -16.58 -3.00
N GLU A 78 -11.52 -16.86 -3.79
CA GLU A 78 -12.88 -17.00 -3.28
C GLU A 78 -12.91 -18.12 -2.23
N LEU A 79 -13.51 -17.83 -1.08
CA LEU A 79 -13.72 -18.80 -0.03
C LEU A 79 -15.05 -19.49 -0.29
N VAL A 80 -14.98 -20.78 -0.62
CA VAL A 80 -16.13 -21.68 -0.75
C VAL A 80 -16.62 -22.19 0.60
#